data_AF-A0A517ZEB0-F1
#
_entry.id   AF-A0A517ZEB0-F1
#
_cell.length_a   1.000
_cell.length_b   1.000
_cell.length_c   1.000
_cell.angle_alpha   90.00
_cell.angle_beta   90.00
_cell.angle_gamma   90.00
#
_symmetry.space_group_name_H-M   'P 1'
#
loop_
_entity.id
_entity.type
_entity.pdbx_description
1 polymer ?
#
loop_
_entity_poly.entity_id
_entity_poly.type
_entity_poly.pdbx_seq_one_letter_code
_entity_poly.pdbx_strand_id
1 'polypeptide(L)'
;MSYTRNMLAALAVAAIFSLAQTSEADAGYRQYYGSWSYHPSYRYYYRPYYYKPYTSYSGYKYHYCIHYPSRPRYVYYYNPHRRQYWGRFDLEGKDGAQYSLLKDEDRAEKLSDIPEEAFPKPAAMPAVPESEDGAQIEPPEGVPEQDLPEGAPATAPQQ
;
A
#
# COMPACT_ATOMS: atom_id res chain seq x y z
N MET A 1 -74.51 43.89 15.82
CA MET A 1 -73.74 45.10 15.47
C MET A 1 -72.31 44.69 15.22
N SER A 2 -71.77 45.12 14.08
CA SER A 2 -70.41 44.91 13.57
C SER A 2 -69.32 45.31 14.56
N TYR A 3 -68.09 44.78 14.40
CA TYR A 3 -66.91 45.51 13.89
C TYR A 3 -65.66 44.59 13.83
N THR A 4 -65.29 44.20 12.61
CA THR A 4 -63.95 44.23 11.98
C THR A 4 -62.64 43.94 12.74
N ARG A 5 -61.89 42.98 12.17
CA ARG A 5 -60.45 43.00 11.76
C ARG A 5 -59.37 43.28 12.83
N ASN A 6 -58.42 42.35 12.96
CA ASN A 6 -57.09 42.50 12.35
C ASN A 6 -56.30 41.17 12.37
N MET A 7 -55.90 40.72 11.17
CA MET A 7 -54.80 39.78 10.99
C MET A 7 -53.49 40.44 11.40
N LEU A 8 -52.58 39.68 12.01
CA LEU A 8 -51.15 39.86 11.79
C LEU A 8 -50.48 38.50 11.83
N ALA A 9 -50.10 38.06 10.64
CA ALA A 9 -49.22 36.94 10.40
C ALA A 9 -47.82 37.27 10.90
N ALA A 10 -47.21 36.37 11.66
CA ALA A 10 -45.76 36.34 11.87
C ALA A 10 -45.24 35.08 11.18
N LEU A 11 -44.89 35.22 9.91
CA LEU A 11 -44.19 34.21 9.13
C LEU A 11 -42.72 34.22 9.60
N ALA A 12 -42.39 33.37 10.57
CA ALA A 12 -41.01 33.15 10.95
C ALA A 12 -40.33 32.32 9.84
N VAL A 13 -39.64 33.00 8.93
CA VAL A 13 -38.72 32.37 7.99
C VAL A 13 -37.52 31.89 8.81
N ALA A 14 -37.58 30.65 9.28
CA ALA A 14 -36.42 29.95 9.79
C ALA A 14 -35.49 29.70 8.60
N ALA A 15 -34.53 30.60 8.38
CA ALA A 15 -33.42 30.38 7.48
C ALA A 15 -32.58 29.24 8.06
N ILE A 16 -32.88 28.02 7.64
CA ILE A 16 -32.01 26.87 7.84
C ILE A 16 -30.78 27.14 6.98
N PHE A 17 -29.78 27.80 7.56
CA PHE A 17 -28.43 27.78 7.04
C PHE A 17 -27.98 26.32 7.07
N SER A 18 -28.18 25.64 5.95
CA SER A 18 -27.56 24.36 5.69
C SER A 18 -26.07 24.65 5.60
N LEU A 19 -25.36 24.47 6.72
CA LEU A 19 -23.94 24.21 6.70
C LEU A 19 -23.79 22.97 5.83
N ALA A 20 -23.53 23.19 4.54
CA ALA A 20 -22.94 22.17 3.71
C ALA A 20 -21.59 21.87 4.38
N GLN A 21 -21.59 20.86 5.24
CA GLN A 21 -20.37 20.14 5.54
C GLN A 21 -19.93 19.57 4.20
N THR A 22 -19.11 20.31 3.48
CA THR A 22 -18.19 19.71 2.53
C THR A 22 -17.32 18.82 3.39
N SER A 23 -17.74 17.56 3.55
CA SER A 23 -16.81 16.50 3.84
C SER A 23 -15.79 16.58 2.72
N GLU A 24 -14.61 17.14 3.01
CA GLU A 24 -13.42 16.80 2.25
C GLU A 24 -13.42 15.28 2.27
N ALA A 25 -13.76 14.67 1.14
CA ALA A 25 -13.64 13.24 0.99
C ALA A 25 -12.19 12.95 1.32
N ASP A 26 -11.97 12.25 2.44
CA ASP A 26 -10.66 11.75 2.84
C ASP A 26 -10.07 11.11 1.58
N ALA A 27 -9.12 11.81 0.96
CA ALA A 27 -8.51 11.40 -0.29
C ALA A 27 -7.54 10.29 0.08
N GLY A 28 -8.09 9.15 0.51
CA GLY A 28 -7.34 8.08 1.15
C GLY A 28 -6.17 7.68 0.28
N TYR A 29 -5.04 7.41 0.94
CA TYR A 29 -3.72 7.15 0.34
C TYR A 29 -3.76 6.37 -0.98
N ARG A 30 -2.89 6.74 -1.93
CA ARG A 30 -2.80 5.99 -3.20
C ARG A 30 -2.31 4.56 -2.97
N GLN A 31 -1.36 4.42 -2.06
CA GLN A 31 -0.72 3.19 -1.65
C GLN A 31 -0.21 3.35 -0.22
N TYR A 32 -0.04 2.24 0.50
CA TYR A 32 0.59 2.23 1.81
C TYR A 32 1.01 0.80 2.21
N TYR A 33 1.91 0.71 3.17
CA TYR A 33 2.32 -0.56 3.77
C TYR A 33 1.66 -0.75 5.14
N GLY A 34 1.19 -1.96 5.43
CA GLY A 34 0.79 -2.33 6.79
C GLY A 34 1.97 -2.71 7.66
N SER A 35 1.70 -3.06 8.92
CA SER A 35 2.73 -3.52 9.86
C SER A 35 3.29 -4.89 9.49
N TRP A 36 4.55 -5.12 9.85
CA TRP A 36 5.18 -6.44 9.76
C TRP A 36 4.58 -7.42 10.78
N SER A 37 4.40 -8.67 10.35
CA SER A 37 3.94 -9.80 11.15
C SER A 37 4.83 -11.01 10.90
N TYR A 38 5.14 -11.78 11.95
CA TYR A 38 5.94 -12.99 11.82
C TYR A 38 5.05 -14.22 11.58
N HIS A 39 5.44 -15.07 10.62
CA HIS A 39 4.78 -16.34 10.35
C HIS A 39 5.61 -17.50 10.92
N PRO A 40 5.29 -18.06 12.11
CA PRO A 40 6.17 -18.99 12.81
C PRO A 40 6.39 -20.32 12.05
N SER A 41 5.35 -20.87 11.41
CA SER A 41 5.46 -22.17 10.72
C SER A 41 6.36 -22.13 9.48
N TYR A 42 6.44 -20.99 8.81
CA TYR A 42 7.23 -20.80 7.59
C TYR A 42 8.46 -19.90 7.80
N ARG A 43 8.65 -19.39 9.02
CA ARG A 43 9.82 -18.63 9.48
C ARG A 43 10.16 -17.45 8.58
N TYR A 44 9.17 -16.60 8.29
CA TYR A 44 9.35 -15.36 7.56
C TYR A 44 8.52 -14.24 8.18
N TYR A 45 8.89 -13.00 7.88
CA TYR A 45 8.05 -11.83 8.13
C TYR A 45 7.27 -11.48 6.88
N TYR A 46 6.06 -10.99 7.07
CA TYR A 46 5.25 -10.49 5.98
C TYR A 46 4.53 -9.21 6.41
N ARG A 47 4.25 -8.36 5.44
CA ARG A 47 3.32 -7.25 5.60
C ARG A 47 2.49 -7.08 4.34
N PRO A 48 1.23 -6.62 4.45
CA PRO A 48 0.46 -6.25 3.28
C PRO A 48 0.98 -4.93 2.70
N TYR A 49 1.03 -4.84 1.39
CA TYR A 49 1.16 -3.62 0.60
C TYR A 49 -0.17 -3.37 -0.07
N TYR A 50 -0.85 -2.28 0.31
CA TYR A 50 -2.14 -1.88 -0.21
C TYR A 50 -1.96 -0.82 -1.29
N TYR A 51 -2.75 -0.91 -2.36
CA TYR A 51 -2.69 0.04 -3.46
C TYR A 51 -4.03 0.20 -4.17
N LYS A 52 -4.21 1.37 -4.79
CA LYS A 52 -5.25 1.62 -5.79
C LYS A 52 -4.62 1.58 -7.18
N PRO A 53 -5.16 0.83 -8.15
CA PRO A 53 -4.67 0.84 -9.53
C PRO A 53 -4.77 2.22 -10.20
N TYR A 54 -5.81 2.99 -9.91
CA TYR A 54 -6.04 4.34 -10.42
C TYR A 54 -6.76 5.19 -9.35
N THR A 55 -6.77 6.52 -9.52
CA THR A 55 -7.20 7.47 -8.47
C THR A 55 -8.66 7.33 -8.06
N SER A 56 -9.54 6.98 -9.01
CA SER A 56 -10.98 6.78 -8.77
C SER A 56 -11.36 5.36 -8.33
N TYR A 57 -10.38 4.45 -8.15
CA TYR A 57 -10.67 3.07 -7.74
C TYR A 57 -11.22 3.03 -6.31
N SER A 58 -12.36 2.36 -6.13
CA SER A 58 -12.98 2.17 -4.82
C SER A 58 -12.29 1.05 -4.03
N GLY A 59 -11.84 1.36 -2.81
CA GLY A 59 -11.17 0.40 -1.93
C GLY A 59 -9.68 0.23 -2.25
N TYR A 60 -9.12 -0.93 -1.89
CA TYR A 60 -7.70 -1.25 -2.12
C TYR A 60 -7.55 -2.68 -2.60
N LYS A 61 -6.59 -2.89 -3.49
CA LYS A 61 -5.98 -4.21 -3.74
C LYS A 61 -4.79 -4.37 -2.80
N TYR A 62 -4.30 -5.59 -2.65
CA TYR A 62 -3.10 -5.82 -1.85
C TYR A 62 -2.23 -6.95 -2.40
N HIS A 63 -0.92 -6.78 -2.22
CA HIS A 63 0.09 -7.82 -2.34
C HIS A 63 0.78 -7.99 -0.97
N TYR A 64 1.58 -9.03 -0.82
CA TYR A 64 2.44 -9.20 0.35
C TYR A 64 3.88 -8.86 0.03
N CYS A 65 4.53 -8.13 0.93
CA CYS A 65 5.98 -8.07 1.04
C CYS A 65 6.41 -9.11 2.05
N ILE A 66 7.40 -9.94 1.71
CA ILE A 66 7.85 -11.07 2.51
C ILE A 66 9.36 -10.97 2.69
N HIS A 67 9.82 -11.00 3.94
CA HIS A 67 11.23 -11.00 4.30
C HIS A 67 11.57 -12.33 4.97
N TYR A 68 12.57 -13.02 4.43
CA TYR A 68 13.08 -14.26 5.01
C TYR A 68 14.38 -13.96 5.77
N PRO A 69 14.45 -14.22 7.08
CA PRO A 69 15.70 -14.07 7.84
C PRO A 69 16.86 -14.91 7.28
N SER A 70 16.56 -16.03 6.62
CA SER A 70 17.55 -16.86 5.92
C SER A 70 18.08 -16.25 4.61
N ARG A 71 17.46 -15.18 4.12
CA ARG A 71 17.84 -14.41 2.91
C ARG A 71 17.70 -12.91 3.19
N PRO A 72 18.49 -12.37 4.12
CA PRO A 72 18.21 -11.08 4.75
C PRO A 72 18.32 -9.89 3.79
N ARG A 73 19.04 -10.04 2.69
CA ARG A 73 19.23 -8.98 1.69
C ARG A 73 17.94 -8.56 0.96
N TYR A 74 16.93 -9.43 0.88
CA TYR A 74 15.79 -9.22 -0.01
C TYR A 74 14.45 -9.12 0.70
N VAL A 75 13.57 -8.29 0.14
CA VAL A 75 12.13 -8.31 0.38
C VAL A 75 11.44 -8.78 -0.89
N TYR A 76 10.73 -9.90 -0.81
CA TYR A 76 10.04 -10.51 -1.95
C TYR A 76 8.60 -10.01 -2.03
N TYR A 77 8.13 -9.77 -3.25
CA TYR A 77 6.75 -9.35 -3.49
C TYR A 77 5.93 -10.52 -4.02
N TYR A 78 4.80 -10.77 -3.37
CA TYR A 78 3.91 -11.89 -3.64
C TYR A 78 2.49 -11.41 -3.92
N ASN A 79 1.91 -11.86 -5.02
CA ASN A 79 0.52 -11.61 -5.37
C ASN A 79 -0.34 -12.78 -4.84
N PRO A 80 -1.19 -12.57 -3.81
CA PRO A 80 -2.01 -13.62 -3.23
C PRO A 80 -3.15 -14.08 -4.14
N HIS A 81 -3.61 -13.24 -5.07
CA HIS A 81 -4.68 -13.57 -6.01
C HIS A 81 -4.20 -14.51 -7.12
N ARG A 82 -2.99 -14.28 -7.63
CA ARG A 82 -2.33 -15.15 -8.62
C ARG A 82 -1.50 -16.27 -7.98
N ARG A 83 -1.32 -16.22 -6.65
CA ARG A 83 -0.46 -17.10 -5.86
C ARG A 83 0.95 -17.18 -6.43
N GLN A 84 1.57 -16.03 -6.71
CA GLN A 84 2.87 -15.97 -7.38
C GLN A 84 3.75 -14.86 -6.82
N TYR A 85 5.04 -15.15 -6.67
CA TYR A 85 6.06 -14.11 -6.53
C TYR A 85 6.24 -13.39 -7.86
N TRP A 86 6.41 -12.08 -7.81
CA TRP A 86 6.52 -11.26 -9.02
C TRP A 86 7.73 -10.33 -9.03
N GLY A 87 8.47 -10.25 -7.93
CA GLY A 87 9.75 -9.53 -7.89
C GLY A 87 10.36 -9.53 -6.51
N ARG A 88 11.48 -8.84 -6.39
CA ARG A 88 12.17 -8.61 -5.10
C ARG A 88 12.80 -7.23 -5.07
N PHE A 89 12.91 -6.70 -3.86
CA PHE A 89 13.63 -5.48 -3.54
C PHE A 89 14.91 -5.82 -2.79
N ASP A 90 16.02 -5.24 -3.22
CA ASP A 90 17.36 -5.37 -2.66
C ASP A 90 17.60 -4.27 -1.63
N LEU A 91 17.65 -4.65 -0.35
CA LEU A 91 17.85 -3.73 0.77
C LEU A 91 19.26 -3.10 0.76
N GLU A 92 20.22 -3.75 0.10
CA GLU A 92 21.60 -3.28 -0.05
C GLU A 92 21.88 -2.73 -1.46
N GLY A 93 20.84 -2.65 -2.30
CA GLY A 93 20.95 -2.14 -3.65
C GLY A 93 21.22 -0.64 -3.68
N LYS A 94 21.75 -0.16 -4.81
CA LYS A 94 21.99 1.27 -5.03
C LYS A 94 20.65 2.02 -5.14
N ASP A 95 20.51 3.15 -4.46
CA ASP A 95 19.33 4.02 -4.54
C ASP A 95 18.84 4.21 -6.00
N GLY A 96 17.54 3.98 -6.20
CA GLY A 96 16.90 4.03 -7.52
C GLY A 96 17.15 2.82 -8.41
N ALA A 97 17.90 1.82 -7.96
CA ALA A 97 18.19 0.57 -8.65
C ALA A 97 18.18 -0.62 -7.68
N GLN A 98 17.03 -0.84 -7.03
CA GLN A 98 16.87 -1.85 -5.98
C GLN A 98 15.85 -2.95 -6.33
N TYR A 99 15.08 -2.79 -7.41
CA TYR A 99 13.98 -3.72 -7.71
C TYR A 99 14.29 -4.64 -8.88
N SER A 100 14.19 -5.96 -8.66
CA SER A 100 14.25 -6.98 -9.70
C SER A 100 12.84 -7.49 -9.98
N LEU A 101 12.26 -7.07 -11.12
CA LEU A 101 10.94 -7.52 -11.57
C LEU A 101 11.04 -8.83 -12.35
N LEU A 102 10.35 -9.87 -11.90
CA LEU A 102 10.32 -11.15 -12.62
C LEU A 102 9.50 -11.02 -13.91
N LYS A 103 9.98 -11.67 -14.98
CA LYS A 103 9.17 -11.93 -16.16
C LYS A 103 7.99 -12.83 -15.79
N ASP A 104 6.87 -12.68 -16.48
CA ASP A 104 5.65 -13.43 -16.21
C ASP A 104 5.84 -14.96 -16.23
N GLU A 105 6.70 -15.46 -17.11
CA GLU A 105 7.03 -16.90 -17.25
C GLU A 105 7.84 -17.48 -16.08
N ASP A 106 8.61 -16.63 -15.40
CA ASP A 106 9.46 -17.01 -14.27
C ASP A 106 8.75 -16.90 -12.91
N ARG A 107 7.50 -16.40 -12.91
CA ARG A 107 6.71 -16.24 -11.68
C ARG A 107 6.15 -17.57 -11.22
N ALA A 108 6.49 -17.96 -10.00
CA ALA A 108 6.01 -19.19 -9.38
C ALA A 108 5.38 -18.96 -8.01
N GLU A 109 4.60 -19.93 -7.55
CA GLU A 109 3.98 -19.91 -6.22
C GLU A 109 5.02 -20.02 -5.12
N LYS A 110 6.05 -20.84 -5.31
CA LYS A 110 7.10 -21.03 -4.32
C LYS A 110 8.37 -20.34 -4.78
N LEU A 111 9.01 -19.64 -3.87
CA LEU A 111 10.29 -18.98 -4.13
C LEU A 111 11.42 -19.98 -4.46
N SER A 112 11.31 -21.23 -4.01
CA SER A 112 12.24 -22.32 -4.37
C SER A 112 12.21 -22.69 -5.84
N ASP A 113 11.09 -22.40 -6.51
CA ASP A 113 10.85 -22.80 -7.89
C ASP A 113 11.30 -21.69 -8.86
N ILE A 114 11.77 -20.56 -8.34
CA ILE A 114 12.27 -19.41 -9.10
C ILE A 114 13.80 -19.43 -9.03
N PRO A 115 14.50 -19.72 -10.14
CA PRO A 115 15.96 -19.75 -10.14
C PRO A 115 16.52 -18.34 -9.90
N GLU A 116 17.69 -18.25 -9.27
CA GLU A 116 18.32 -16.96 -8.96
C GLU A 116 18.56 -16.11 -10.22
N GLU A 117 18.90 -16.77 -11.33
CA GLU A 117 19.13 -16.12 -12.64
C GLU A 117 17.86 -15.53 -13.26
N ALA A 118 16.66 -15.96 -12.84
CA ALA A 118 15.41 -15.36 -13.29
C ALA A 118 15.19 -13.96 -12.74
N PHE A 119 15.84 -13.60 -11.62
CA PHE A 119 15.79 -12.25 -11.10
C PHE A 119 16.72 -11.37 -11.95
N PRO A 120 16.18 -10.43 -12.76
CA PRO A 120 17.02 -9.57 -13.57
C PRO A 120 17.82 -8.61 -12.69
N LYS A 121 18.78 -7.92 -13.31
CA LYS A 121 19.52 -6.85 -12.63
C LYS A 121 18.55 -5.84 -12.01
N PRO A 122 18.78 -5.41 -10.75
CA PRO A 122 17.95 -4.41 -10.10
C PRO A 122 17.83 -3.12 -10.92
N ALA A 123 16.63 -2.56 -10.92
CA ALA A 123 16.23 -1.32 -11.58
C ALA A 123 15.36 -0.47 -10.63
N ALA A 124 14.80 0.61 -11.16
CA ALA A 124 13.86 1.44 -10.41
C ALA A 124 12.61 0.63 -10.00
N MET A 125 11.92 1.11 -8.96
CA MET A 125 10.63 0.53 -8.55
C MET A 125 9.64 0.55 -9.73
N PRO A 126 8.90 -0.54 -9.97
CA PRO A 126 7.93 -0.60 -11.04
C PRO A 126 6.72 0.31 -10.72
N ALA A 127 5.86 0.49 -11.73
CA ALA A 127 4.55 1.09 -11.50
C ALA A 127 3.72 0.24 -10.52
N VAL A 128 2.80 0.89 -9.82
CA VAL A 128 1.73 0.23 -9.05
C VAL A 128 1.06 -0.80 -9.96
N PRO A 129 0.76 -2.01 -9.45
CA PRO A 129 0.15 -3.03 -10.29
C PRO A 129 -1.16 -2.52 -10.90
N GLU A 130 -1.35 -2.77 -12.20
CA GLU A 130 -2.52 -2.32 -12.98
C GLU A 130 -2.65 -0.78 -13.07
N SER A 131 -1.57 -0.04 -12.84
CA SER A 131 -1.56 1.42 -12.91
C SER A 131 -1.86 1.96 -14.31
N GLU A 132 -2.79 2.91 -14.38
CA GLU A 132 -3.13 3.65 -15.61
C GLU A 132 -2.33 4.96 -15.76
N ASP A 133 -1.82 5.49 -14.65
CA ASP A 133 -1.13 6.78 -14.56
C ASP A 133 0.40 6.65 -14.40
N GLY A 134 0.91 5.41 -14.34
CA GLY A 134 2.33 5.13 -14.17
C GLY A 134 2.87 5.46 -12.78
N ALA A 135 2.01 5.71 -11.78
CA ALA A 135 2.43 5.94 -10.40
C ALA A 135 3.33 4.79 -9.92
N GLN A 136 4.51 5.11 -9.41
CA GLN A 136 5.48 4.11 -8.97
C GLN A 136 5.14 3.56 -7.59
N ILE A 137 5.51 2.31 -7.36
CA ILE A 137 5.46 1.71 -6.03
C ILE A 137 6.51 2.41 -5.16
N GLU A 138 6.08 2.86 -3.98
CA GLU A 138 7.01 3.39 -2.98
C GLU A 138 7.91 2.27 -2.45
N PRO A 139 9.23 2.47 -2.30
CA PRO A 139 10.11 1.47 -1.71
C PRO A 139 9.60 0.99 -0.35
N PRO A 140 9.78 -0.29 0.00
CA PRO A 140 9.32 -0.77 1.28
C PRO A 140 10.21 -0.21 2.39
N GLU A 141 9.61 0.52 3.34
CA GLU A 141 10.33 1.00 4.53
C GLU A 141 10.72 -0.15 5.47
N GLY A 142 12.02 -0.37 5.64
CA GLY A 142 12.60 -1.25 6.66
C GLY A 142 12.15 -2.72 6.64
N VAL A 143 12.86 -3.54 7.40
CA VAL A 143 12.39 -4.86 7.87
C VAL A 143 12.47 -4.86 9.40
N PRO A 144 11.75 -5.75 10.12
CA PRO A 144 11.79 -5.78 11.59
C PRO A 144 13.23 -5.80 12.11
N GLU A 145 13.57 -4.85 13.00
CA GLU A 145 14.94 -4.55 13.43
C GLU A 145 15.72 -5.74 13.99
N GLN A 146 15.02 -6.66 14.64
CA GLN A 146 15.59 -7.87 15.22
C GLN A 146 16.18 -8.85 14.19
N ASP A 147 15.88 -8.66 12.90
CA ASP A 147 16.42 -9.45 11.79
C ASP A 147 17.24 -8.59 10.80
N LEU A 148 17.49 -7.32 11.12
CA LEU A 148 18.47 -6.50 10.43
C LEU A 148 19.89 -6.97 10.83
N PRO A 149 20.87 -7.04 9.90
CA PRO A 149 22.26 -7.20 10.28
C PRO A 149 22.67 -6.05 11.23
N GLU A 150 23.51 -6.34 12.21
CA GLU A 150 23.96 -5.38 13.23
C GLU A 150 24.44 -4.07 12.58
N GLY A 151 23.76 -2.94 12.85
CA GLY A 151 24.14 -1.60 12.36
C GLY A 151 23.17 -0.91 11.39
N ALA A 152 22.04 -1.50 11.01
CA ALA A 152 21.03 -0.79 10.22
C ALA A 152 20.20 0.18 11.09
N PRO A 153 19.86 1.39 10.60
CA PRO A 153 19.16 2.39 11.40
C PRO A 153 17.74 1.92 11.75
N ALA A 154 17.49 1.83 13.05
CA ALA A 154 16.19 1.57 13.64
C ALA A 154 15.17 2.63 13.18
N THR A 155 14.13 2.24 12.46
CA THR A 155 13.09 3.19 12.03
C THR A 155 11.85 2.96 12.88
N ALA A 156 11.68 3.86 13.86
CA ALA A 156 10.60 3.82 14.84
C ALA A 156 9.20 3.81 14.17
N PRO A 157 8.21 3.09 14.74
CA PRO A 157 6.83 3.24 14.31
C PRO A 157 6.34 4.65 14.66
N GLN A 158 5.88 5.40 13.66
CA GLN A 158 5.16 6.64 13.91
C GLN A 158 3.79 6.33 14.51
N GLN A 159 3.48 7.03 15.60
CA GLN A 159 2.25 6.92 16.38
C GLN A 159 1.02 7.44 15.63
#